data_AF-A0A8B6Y162-F1
#
_entry.id   AF-A0A8B6Y162-F1
#
_cell.length_a   1.000
_cell.length_b   1.000
_cell.length_c   1.000
_cell.angle_alpha   90.00
_cell.angle_beta   90.00
_cell.angle_gamma   90.00
#
_symmetry.space_group_name_H-M   'P 1'
#
loop_
_entity.id
_entity.type
_entity.pdbx_description
1 polymer ?
#
loop_
_entity_poly.entity_id
_entity_poly.type
_entity_poly.pdbx_seq_one_letter_code
_entity_poly.pdbx_strand_id
1 'polypeptide(L)'
;MDKPNYALSERLAATAEVQDIINLVKEELFHRSIHCLDIYDAVTYRFQSTNCGTNILIKVRVSHGRFLHAKVYVDFNNNIKLIYVDDNKGICDPLSPRDI
;
A
#
# COMPACT_ATOMS: atom_id res chain seq x y z
N MET A 1 24.71 14.21 3.44
CA MET A 1 24.15 12.84 3.42
C MET A 1 22.96 12.85 2.50
N ASP A 2 23.19 12.54 1.23
CA ASP A 2 22.12 12.36 0.25
C ASP A 2 21.26 11.17 0.70
N LYS A 3 20.00 11.46 1.05
CA LYS A 3 19.02 10.39 1.24
C LYS A 3 18.95 9.60 -0.07
N PRO A 4 18.97 8.25 -0.04
CA PRO A 4 18.69 7.49 -1.25
C PRO A 4 17.38 8.01 -1.84
N ASN A 5 17.48 8.58 -3.03
CA ASN A 5 16.36 9.21 -3.70
C ASN A 5 15.47 8.08 -4.22
N TYR A 6 14.62 7.55 -3.36
CA TYR A 6 13.66 6.51 -3.73
C TYR A 6 12.71 7.11 -4.77
N ALA A 7 12.94 6.79 -6.04
CA ALA A 7 12.09 7.25 -7.13
C ALA A 7 10.69 6.64 -6.95
N LEU A 8 9.69 7.50 -6.80
CA LEU A 8 8.29 7.11 -6.87
C LEU A 8 7.86 7.07 -8.32
N SER A 9 7.19 5.99 -8.72
CA SER A 9 6.48 5.97 -9.99
C SER A 9 5.28 6.90 -9.97
N GLU A 10 4.73 7.12 -11.15
CA GLU A 10 3.41 7.73 -11.29
C GLU A 10 2.33 6.91 -10.58
N ARG A 11 1.21 7.57 -10.26
CA ARG A 11 0.05 6.90 -9.68
C ARG A 11 -0.67 6.14 -10.79
N LEU A 12 -0.80 4.83 -10.62
CA LEU A 12 -1.49 3.95 -11.54
C LEU A 12 -2.79 3.44 -10.92
N ALA A 13 -3.77 3.11 -11.75
CA ALA A 13 -5.00 2.43 -11.32
C ALA A 13 -4.66 0.99 -10.93
N ALA A 14 -5.26 0.49 -9.84
CA ALA A 14 -5.00 -0.88 -9.39
C ALA A 14 -5.36 -1.91 -10.46
N THR A 15 -4.45 -2.86 -10.67
CA THR A 15 -4.65 -4.04 -11.51
C THR A 15 -5.10 -5.22 -10.64
N ALA A 16 -5.54 -6.31 -11.28
CA ALA A 16 -5.90 -7.55 -10.59
C ALA A 16 -4.74 -8.07 -9.71
N GLU A 17 -3.50 -7.97 -10.18
CA GLU A 17 -2.31 -8.39 -9.41
C GLU A 17 -2.14 -7.59 -8.11
N VAL A 18 -2.39 -6.28 -8.15
CA VAL A 18 -2.32 -5.43 -6.95
C VAL A 18 -3.45 -5.76 -5.99
N GLN A 19 -4.62 -6.09 -6.51
CA GLN A 19 -5.74 -6.58 -5.70
C GLN A 19 -5.39 -7.92 -5.03
N ASP A 20 -4.74 -8.83 -5.74
CA ASP A 20 -4.30 -10.11 -5.19
C ASP A 20 -3.26 -9.94 -4.08
N ILE A 21 -2.34 -8.97 -4.23
CA ILE A 21 -1.39 -8.62 -3.16
C ILE A 21 -2.15 -8.16 -1.90
N ILE A 22 -3.16 -7.31 -2.04
CA ILE A 22 -4.00 -6.88 -0.91
C ILE A 22 -4.77 -8.05 -0.30
N ASN A 23 -5.28 -8.97 -1.12
CA ASN A 23 -5.96 -10.17 -0.65
C ASN A 23 -5.01 -11.07 0.15
N LEU A 24 -3.75 -11.20 -0.27
CA LEU A 24 -2.72 -11.96 0.44
C LEU A 24 -2.38 -11.35 1.80
N VAL A 25 -2.28 -10.02 1.88
CA VAL A 25 -1.99 -9.32 3.15
C VAL A 25 -3.26 -8.93 3.92
N LYS A 26 -4.43 -9.41 3.50
CA LYS A 26 -5.74 -9.01 4.06
C LYS A 26 -5.87 -9.34 5.54
N GLU A 27 -5.43 -10.53 5.94
CA GLU A 27 -5.45 -10.93 7.35
C GLU A 27 -4.55 -10.02 8.20
N GLU A 28 -3.36 -9.68 7.71
CA GLU A 28 -2.46 -8.77 8.42
C GLU A 28 -3.00 -7.33 8.45
N LEU A 29 -3.66 -6.88 7.37
CA LEU A 29 -4.37 -5.60 7.33
C LEU A 29 -5.49 -5.55 8.37
N PHE A 30 -6.25 -6.63 8.51
CA PHE A 30 -7.32 -6.74 9.50
C PHE A 30 -6.77 -6.72 10.93
N HIS A 31 -5.68 -7.42 11.21
CA HIS A 31 -5.05 -7.42 12.54
C HIS A 31 -4.38 -6.10 12.92
N ARG A 32 -3.84 -5.37 11.93
CA ARG A 32 -3.15 -4.09 12.15
C ARG A 32 -4.08 -2.87 12.09
N SER A 33 -5.26 -3.01 11.48
CA SER A 33 -6.26 -1.95 11.47
C SER A 33 -7.12 -2.00 12.73
N ILE A 34 -7.45 -0.82 13.24
CA ILE A 34 -8.30 -0.68 14.43
C ILE A 34 -9.78 -0.94 14.07
N HIS A 35 -10.12 -0.90 12.79
CA HIS A 35 -11.47 -1.07 12.30
C HIS A 35 -11.65 -2.42 11.60
N CYS A 36 -12.75 -3.11 11.90
CA CYS A 36 -13.19 -4.23 11.07
C CYS A 36 -13.70 -3.66 9.74
N LEU A 37 -13.05 -4.05 8.64
CA LEU A 37 -13.36 -3.57 7.29
C LEU A 37 -13.85 -4.77 6.48
N ASP A 38 -15.07 -4.70 5.95
CA ASP A 38 -15.65 -5.82 5.18
C ASP A 38 -15.10 -5.87 3.75
N ILE A 39 -14.73 -4.71 3.19
CA ILE A 39 -14.30 -4.52 1.81
C ILE A 39 -12.85 -4.04 1.80
N TYR A 40 -12.03 -4.61 0.91
CA TYR A 40 -10.66 -4.18 0.63
C TYR A 40 -10.45 -4.11 -0.87
N ASP A 41 -10.82 -2.98 -1.48
CA ASP A 41 -10.67 -2.76 -2.92
C ASP A 41 -9.45 -1.89 -3.21
N ALA A 42 -8.43 -2.41 -3.87
CA ALA A 42 -7.32 -1.61 -4.36
C ALA A 42 -7.83 -0.63 -5.43
N VAL A 43 -7.56 0.67 -5.25
CA VAL A 43 -8.03 1.74 -6.16
C VAL A 43 -6.88 2.27 -7.00
N THR A 44 -5.78 2.64 -6.34
CA THR A 44 -4.58 3.15 -7.01
C THR A 44 -3.34 2.66 -6.30
N TYR A 45 -2.22 2.63 -7.01
CA TYR A 45 -0.95 2.28 -6.40
C TYR A 45 0.20 3.07 -7.01
N ARG A 46 1.35 3.02 -6.34
CA ARG A 46 2.64 3.58 -6.76
C ARG A 46 3.74 2.60 -6.42
N PHE A 47 4.71 2.48 -7.31
CA PHE A 47 5.96 1.83 -7.01
C PHE A 47 6.95 2.81 -6.40
N GLN A 48 7.75 2.31 -5.49
CA GLN A 48 8.90 2.98 -4.92
C GLN A 48 10.07 2.01 -5.03
N SER A 49 10.95 2.26 -6.00
CA SER A 49 12.15 1.45 -6.17
C SER A 49 13.09 1.68 -4.99
N THR A 50 13.61 0.59 -4.42
CA THR A 50 14.59 0.62 -3.33
C THR A 50 15.80 -0.23 -3.70
N ASN A 51 16.93 -0.05 -3.01
CA ASN A 51 18.17 -0.79 -3.31
C ASN A 51 18.05 -2.32 -3.10
N CYS A 52 17.06 -2.78 -2.32
CA CYS A 52 16.90 -4.19 -1.96
C CYS A 52 15.62 -4.83 -2.52
N GLY A 53 14.83 -4.09 -3.30
CA GLY A 53 13.54 -4.56 -3.80
C GLY A 53 12.60 -3.41 -4.17
N THR A 54 11.30 -3.68 -4.22
CA THR A 54 10.28 -2.70 -4.59
C THR A 54 9.26 -2.55 -3.48
N ASN A 55 9.06 -1.31 -3.05
CA ASN A 55 7.91 -0.95 -2.23
C ASN A 55 6.72 -0.62 -3.14
N ILE A 56 5.55 -1.15 -2.83
CA ILE A 56 4.29 -0.88 -3.49
C ILE A 56 3.40 -0.15 -2.48
N LEU A 57 3.12 1.12 -2.76
CA LEU A 57 2.20 1.92 -1.97
C LEU A 57 0.82 1.81 -2.61
N ILE A 58 -0.14 1.23 -1.90
CA ILE A 58 -1.47 0.89 -2.42
C ILE A 58 -2.50 1.68 -1.62
N LYS A 59 -3.37 2.40 -2.33
CA LYS A 59 -4.59 2.98 -1.77
C LYS A 59 -5.71 1.97 -1.89
N VAL A 60 -6.22 1.51 -0.76
CA VAL A 60 -7.29 0.53 -0.68
C VAL A 60 -8.53 1.23 -0.13
N ARG A 61 -9.63 1.14 -0.87
CA ARG A 61 -10.95 1.55 -0.44
C ARG A 61 -11.49 0.49 0.50
N VAL A 62 -12.05 0.97 1.60
CA VAL A 62 -12.70 0.11 2.57
C VAL A 62 -14.13 0.58 2.83
N SER A 63 -14.88 -0.21 3.61
CA SER A 63 -16.29 0.06 3.89
C SER A 63 -16.50 1.47 4.45
N HIS A 64 -17.72 2.02 4.29
CA HIS A 64 -18.12 3.33 4.80
C HIS A 64 -17.38 4.53 4.18
N GLY A 65 -16.90 4.39 2.94
CA GLY A 65 -16.26 5.50 2.19
C GLY A 65 -14.89 5.90 2.73
N ARG A 66 -14.27 5.03 3.53
CA ARG A 66 -12.92 5.23 4.06
C ARG A 66 -11.87 4.64 3.12
N PHE A 67 -10.64 5.08 3.30
CA PHE A 67 -9.50 4.58 2.55
C PHE A 67 -8.39 4.24 3.53
N LEU A 68 -7.60 3.23 3.20
CA LEU A 68 -6.35 2.94 3.87
C LEU A 68 -5.21 3.03 2.86
N HIS A 69 -4.05 3.42 3.36
CA HIS A 69 -2.81 3.33 2.61
C HIS A 69 -2.01 2.15 3.16
N ALA A 70 -1.79 1.15 2.31
CA ALA A 70 -0.94 0.00 2.61
C ALA A 70 0.41 0.19 1.91
N LYS A 71 1.50 -0.10 2.60
CA LYS A 71 2.83 -0.22 2.01
C LYS A 71 3.27 -1.66 2.09
N VAL A 72 3.42 -2.27 0.92
CA VAL A 72 3.88 -3.64 0.76
C VAL A 72 5.28 -3.63 0.19
N TYR A 73 6.17 -4.44 0.72
CA TYR A 73 7.51 -4.65 0.18
C TYR A 73 7.57 -5.98 -0.54
N VAL A 74 8.19 -5.96 -1.72
CA VAL A 74 8.46 -7.14 -2.53
C VAL A 74 9.97 -7.22 -2.72
N ASP A 75 10.58 -8.31 -2.28
CA ASP A 75 12.00 -8.57 -2.50
C ASP A 75 12.26 -9.20 -3.88
N PHE A 76 13.54 -9.40 -4.23
CA PHE A 76 13.92 -10.02 -5.50
C PHE A 76 13.57 -11.50 -5.63
N ASN A 77 13.15 -12.16 -4.54
CA ASN A 77 12.68 -13.54 -4.51
C ASN A 77 11.15 -13.63 -4.54
N ASN A 78 10.45 -12.53 -4.82
CA ASN A 78 9.00 -12.39 -4.79
C ASN A 78 8.36 -12.63 -3.41
N ASN A 79 9.11 -12.49 -2.32
CA ASN A 79 8.53 -12.50 -0.99
C ASN A 79 7.81 -11.18 -0.74
N ILE A 80 6.53 -11.28 -0.37
CA ILE A 80 5.65 -10.15 -0.11
C ILE A 80 5.56 -9.94 1.39
N LYS A 81 5.75 -8.70 1.84
CA LYS A 81 5.62 -8.33 3.26
C LYS A 81 4.88 -7.01 3.42
N LEU A 82 3.86 -6.99 4.28
CA LEU A 82 3.22 -5.73 4.67
C LEU A 82 4.14 -4.97 5.62
N ILE A 83 4.56 -3.78 5.21
CA ILE A 83 5.46 -2.94 6.00
C ILE A 83 4.64 -2.01 6.89
N TYR A 84 3.66 -1.33 6.30
CA TYR A 84 2.91 -0.28 6.97
C TYR A 84 1.47 -0.23 6.52
N VAL A 85 0.60 0.19 7.44
CA VAL A 85 -0.83 0.40 7.24
C VAL A 85 -1.19 1.71 7.91
N ASP A 86 -1.87 2.57 7.17
CA ASP A 86 -2.50 3.77 7.71
C ASP A 86 -3.99 3.72 7.38
N ASP A 87 -4.82 3.59 8.42
CA ASP A 87 -6.27 3.46 8.35
C ASP A 87 -7.01 4.79 8.65
N ASN A 88 -6.28 5.90 8.79
CA ASN A 88 -6.84 7.23 9.05
C ASN A 88 -6.73 8.18 7.84
N LYS A 89 -6.78 7.64 6.62
CA LYS A 89 -6.61 8.43 5.38
C LYS A 89 -7.92 8.63 4.62
N GLY A 90 -8.16 9.86 4.19
CA GLY A 90 -9.27 10.27 3.35
C GLY A 90 -9.02 10.05 1.85
N ILE A 91 -10.06 10.24 1.04
CA ILE A 91 -10.01 10.07 -0.42
C ILE A 91 -9.01 11.02 -1.10
N CYS A 92 -8.83 12.23 -0.58
CA CYS A 92 -7.91 13.24 -1.11
C CYS A 92 -6.49 13.13 -0.57
N ASP A 93 -6.21 12.22 0.38
CA ASP A 93 -4.86 12.10 0.93
C ASP A 93 -3.87 11.61 -0.12
N PRO A 94 -2.72 12.29 -0.26
CA PRO A 94 -1.70 11.88 -1.20
C PRO A 94 -1.09 10.55 -0.76
N LEU A 95 -0.89 9.64 -1.72
CA LEU A 95 0.04 8.51 -1.58
C LEU A 95 1.48 9.05 -1.55
N SER A 96 1.89 9.54 -0.38
CA SER A 96 3.20 10.12 -0.13
C SER A 96 4.01 9.21 0.79
N PRO A 97 5.31 8.99 0.53
CA PRO A 97 6.18 8.26 1.44
C PRO A 97 6.61 9.11 2.66
N ARG A 98 6.17 10.38 2.76
CA ARG A 98 6.48 11.28 3.89
C ARG A 98 5.47 11.20 5.02
N ASP A 99 4.33 10.56 4.79
CA ASP A 99 3.33 10.27 5.81
C ASP A 99 3.59 8.91 6.51
N ILE A 100 4.80 8.35 6.33
CA ILE A 100 5.26 7.04 6.84
C ILE A 100 6.66 7.20 7.45
#